data_AF-T2JBG0-F1
#
_entry.id   AF-T2JBG0-F1
#
_cell.length_a   1.000
_cell.length_b   1.000
_cell.length_c   1.000
_cell.angle_alpha   90.00
_cell.angle_beta   90.00
_cell.angle_gamma   90.00
#
_symmetry.space_group_name_H-M   'P 1'
#
loop_
_entity.id
_entity.type
_entity.pdbx_description
1 polymer ?
#
loop_
_entity_poly.entity_id
_entity_poly.type
_entity_poly.pdbx_seq_one_letter_code
_entity_poly.pdbx_strand_id
1 'polypeptide(L)'
;MVFSTVFFVSIGAKTDLSVLNPSVPANREGLIIAGFLIIVAIVGKVSAGFFAFTDEKINRLGIGTGMIPRGEVGLVFAGLGSATGALPPSIDVAIVLMVIATTFLSPPLLRLVFDTSESPSELVQSD
;
A
#
# COMPACT_ATOMS: atom_id res chain seq x y z
N MET A 1 -5.91 -15.35 -16.43
CA MET A 1 -6.68 -14.11 -16.19
C MET A 1 -8.04 -14.37 -15.56
N VAL A 2 -8.90 -15.23 -16.13
CA VAL A 2 -10.27 -15.47 -15.63
C VAL A 2 -10.35 -15.82 -14.13
N PHE A 3 -9.47 -16.70 -13.64
CA PHE A 3 -9.46 -17.06 -12.21
C PHE A 3 -9.09 -15.89 -11.30
N SER A 4 -8.05 -15.13 -11.66
CA SER A 4 -7.60 -13.95 -10.90
C SER A 4 -8.70 -12.88 -10.83
N THR A 5 -9.39 -12.61 -11.93
CA THR A 5 -10.50 -11.64 -11.95
C THR A 5 -11.68 -12.10 -11.08
N VAL A 6 -12.05 -13.38 -11.14
CA VAL A 6 -13.12 -13.93 -10.29
C VAL A 6 -12.71 -13.91 -8.81
N PHE A 7 -11.45 -14.23 -8.51
CA PHE A 7 -10.90 -14.18 -7.16
C PHE A 7 -10.99 -12.77 -6.56
N PHE A 8 -10.50 -11.76 -7.27
CA PHE A 8 -10.52 -10.38 -6.78
C PHE A 8 -11.94 -9.84 -6.59
N VAL A 9 -12.84 -10.11 -7.53
CA VAL A 9 -14.25 -9.74 -7.40
C VAL A 9 -14.88 -10.43 -6.19
N SER A 10 -14.57 -11.71 -5.97
CA SER A 10 -15.12 -12.48 -4.84
C SER A 10 -14.61 -11.98 -3.48
N ILE A 11 -13.30 -11.73 -3.36
CA ILE A 11 -12.70 -11.18 -2.14
C ILE A 11 -13.29 -9.80 -1.85
N GLY A 12 -13.32 -8.93 -2.85
CA GLY A 12 -13.89 -7.58 -2.72
C GLY A 12 -15.36 -7.61 -2.34
N ALA A 13 -16.17 -8.47 -2.96
CA ALA A 13 -17.60 -8.60 -2.65
C ALA A 13 -17.87 -9.20 -1.26
N LYS A 14 -16.98 -10.04 -0.74
CA LYS A 14 -17.09 -10.62 0.60
C LYS A 14 -16.58 -9.68 1.70
N THR A 15 -15.83 -8.64 1.34
CA THR A 15 -15.31 -7.65 2.28
C THR A 15 -16.45 -6.77 2.78
N ASP A 16 -16.85 -6.94 4.03
CA ASP A 16 -17.88 -6.11 4.64
C ASP A 16 -17.30 -4.76 5.07
N LEU A 17 -17.54 -3.70 4.28
CA LEU A 17 -17.08 -2.35 4.65
C LEU A 17 -17.85 -1.76 5.85
N SER A 18 -18.97 -2.38 6.27
CA SER A 18 -19.76 -1.92 7.42
C SER A 18 -18.97 -1.99 8.71
N VAL A 19 -18.01 -2.92 8.84
CA VAL A 19 -17.09 -3.00 10.00
C VAL A 19 -16.05 -1.88 10.05
N LEU A 20 -16.01 -0.98 9.07
CA LEU A 20 -15.23 0.28 9.13
C LEU A 20 -16.09 1.51 9.46
N ASN A 21 -17.38 1.35 9.74
CA ASN A 21 -18.27 2.49 9.99
C ASN A 21 -17.83 3.26 11.26
N PRO A 22 -17.36 4.52 11.15
CA PRO A 22 -16.89 5.31 12.29
C PRO A 22 -17.99 5.71 13.27
N SER A 23 -19.25 5.57 12.85
CA SER A 23 -20.46 5.87 13.64
C SER A 23 -20.75 4.82 14.70
N VAL A 24 -20.19 3.61 14.57
CA VAL A 24 -20.34 2.52 15.54
C VAL A 24 -19.06 2.40 16.36
N PRO A 25 -19.09 2.59 17.69
CA PRO A 25 -17.89 2.54 18.54
C PRO A 25 -17.10 1.22 18.42
N ALA A 26 -17.81 0.09 18.24
CA ALA A 26 -17.21 -1.24 18.08
C ALA A 26 -16.41 -1.41 16.76
N ASN A 27 -16.69 -0.59 15.75
CA ASN A 27 -16.05 -0.68 14.43
C ASN A 27 -14.83 0.23 14.29
N ARG A 28 -14.54 1.05 15.32
CA ARG A 28 -13.37 1.93 15.35
C ARG A 28 -12.06 1.15 15.38
N GLU A 29 -12.06 -0.03 15.99
CA GLU A 29 -10.86 -0.88 16.04
C GLU A 29 -10.39 -1.27 14.63
N GLY A 30 -11.31 -1.66 13.74
CA GLY A 30 -10.98 -1.98 12.35
C GLY A 30 -10.39 -0.79 11.60
N LEU A 31 -10.93 0.41 11.79
CA LEU A 31 -10.42 1.63 11.16
C LEU A 31 -9.04 2.04 11.69
N ILE A 32 -8.82 1.92 12.99
CA ILE A 32 -7.52 2.19 13.62
C ILE A 32 -6.47 1.21 13.09
N ILE A 33 -6.80 -0.09 13.03
CA ILE A 33 -5.90 -1.12 12.49
C ILE A 33 -5.62 -0.84 11.01
N ALA A 34 -6.63 -0.51 10.21
CA ALA A 34 -6.43 -0.20 8.79
C ALA A 34 -5.49 1.01 8.61
N GLY A 35 -5.74 2.11 9.33
CA GLY A 35 -4.88 3.29 9.30
C GLY A 35 -3.45 2.97 9.74
N PHE A 36 -3.29 2.21 10.83
CA PHE A 36 -2.00 1.75 11.30
C PHE A 36 -1.25 0.91 10.24
N LEU A 37 -1.93 -0.07 9.64
CA LEU A 37 -1.35 -0.91 8.58
C LEU A 37 -0.92 -0.10 7.37
N ILE A 38 -1.70 0.91 6.96
CA ILE A 38 -1.36 1.82 5.86
C ILE A 38 -0.09 2.61 6.19
N ILE A 39 -0.04 3.24 7.36
CA ILE A 39 1.12 4.05 7.79
C ILE A 39 2.37 3.17 7.84
N VAL A 40 2.30 2.01 8.49
CA VAL A 40 3.43 1.06 8.58
C VAL A 40 3.84 0.56 7.20
N ALA A 41 2.90 0.28 6.31
CA ALA A 41 3.21 -0.16 4.95
C ALA A 41 3.97 0.91 4.15
N ILE A 42 3.52 2.17 4.22
CA ILE A 42 4.16 3.28 3.52
C ILE A 42 5.53 3.56 4.12
N VAL A 43 5.61 3.80 5.43
CA VAL A 43 6.87 4.15 6.11
C VAL A 43 7.90 3.04 5.96
N GLY A 44 7.50 1.78 6.14
CA GLY A 44 8.39 0.65 5.99
C GLY A 44 8.98 0.55 4.58
N LYS A 45 8.17 0.75 3.53
CA LYS A 45 8.66 0.69 2.14
C LYS A 45 9.49 1.91 1.75
N VAL A 46 9.08 3.11 2.17
CA VAL A 46 9.86 4.33 1.96
C VAL A 46 11.22 4.22 2.67
N SER A 47 11.26 3.74 3.92
CA SER A 47 12.51 3.53 4.66
C SER A 47 13.43 2.52 3.97
N ALA A 48 12.89 1.45 3.40
CA ALA A 48 13.68 0.45 2.67
C ALA A 48 14.39 1.04 1.44
N GLY A 49 13.81 2.05 0.79
CA GLY A 49 14.45 2.78 -0.31
C GLY A 49 15.72 3.51 0.11
N PHE A 50 15.84 3.94 1.37
CA PHE A 50 17.07 4.57 1.89
C PHE A 50 18.19 3.58 2.17
N PHE A 51 17.87 2.31 2.43
CA PHE A 51 18.84 1.23 2.63
C PHE A 51 19.34 0.62 1.31
N ALA A 52 18.91 1.14 0.15
CA ALA A 52 19.49 0.80 -1.13
C ALA A 52 20.91 1.40 -1.23
N PHE A 53 21.91 0.63 -0.81
CA PHE A 53 23.32 0.96 -0.97
C PHE A 53 23.73 0.69 -2.42
N THR A 54 23.93 1.75 -3.19
CA THR A 54 24.40 1.70 -4.58
C THR A 54 25.18 2.97 -4.85
N ASP A 55 26.27 2.84 -5.61
CA ASP A 55 27.23 3.91 -5.92
C ASP A 55 26.73 4.89 -7.00
N GLU A 56 25.63 4.56 -7.69
CA GLU A 56 24.99 5.43 -8.68
C GLU A 56 24.05 6.48 -8.05
N LYS A 57 23.88 7.62 -8.74
CA LYS A 57 22.89 8.67 -8.38
C LYS A 57 21.47 8.18 -8.66
N ILE A 58 20.95 7.30 -7.80
CA ILE A 58 19.57 6.81 -7.85
C ILE A 58 18.64 7.64 -6.95
N ASN A 59 17.41 7.88 -7.41
CA ASN A 59 16.36 8.48 -6.59
C ASN A 59 15.87 7.46 -5.54
N ARG A 60 16.48 7.51 -4.35
CA ARG A 60 16.17 6.62 -3.21
C ARG A 60 14.72 6.72 -2.75
N LEU A 61 14.13 7.93 -2.77
CA LEU A 61 12.70 8.11 -2.50
C LEU A 61 11.87 7.42 -3.59
N GLY A 62 12.26 7.55 -4.85
CA GLY A 62 11.57 6.94 -5.99
C GLY A 62 11.47 5.42 -5.85
N ILE A 63 12.57 4.78 -5.45
CA ILE A 63 12.62 3.34 -5.16
C ILE A 63 11.65 2.98 -4.04
N GLY A 64 11.73 3.68 -2.90
CA GLY A 64 10.87 3.43 -1.75
C GLY A 64 9.38 3.60 -2.08
N THR A 65 9.01 4.68 -2.78
CA THR A 65 7.63 4.95 -3.20
C THR A 65 7.12 3.98 -4.27
N GLY A 66 8.03 3.47 -5.12
CA GLY A 66 7.72 2.49 -6.15
C GLY A 66 7.37 1.12 -5.58
N MET A 67 7.84 0.83 -4.37
CA MET A 67 7.57 -0.41 -3.66
C MET A 67 6.36 -0.35 -2.71
N ILE A 68 5.67 0.80 -2.63
CA ILE A 68 4.46 0.99 -1.82
C ILE A 68 3.28 0.14 -2.30
N PRO A 69 2.95 0.05 -3.61
CA PRO A 69 1.78 -0.71 -4.06
C PRO A 69 1.84 -2.14 -3.53
N ARG A 70 0.83 -2.52 -2.78
CA ARG A 70 0.63 -3.90 -2.35
C ARG A 70 -0.26 -4.57 -3.40
N GLY A 71 0.15 -5.76 -3.83
CA GLY A 71 -0.51 -6.45 -4.93
C GLY A 71 -1.43 -7.58 -4.49
N GLU A 72 -1.61 -8.49 -5.44
CA GLU A 72 -2.45 -9.69 -5.35
C GLU A 72 -2.15 -10.57 -4.14
N VAL A 73 -0.88 -10.70 -3.78
CA VAL A 73 -0.44 -11.60 -2.71
C VAL A 73 -1.04 -11.20 -1.36
N GLY A 74 -1.20 -9.90 -1.09
CA GLY A 74 -1.84 -9.43 0.14
C GLY A 74 -3.32 -9.83 0.22
N LEU A 75 -4.03 -9.76 -0.90
CA LEU A 75 -5.43 -10.17 -1.02
C LEU A 75 -5.59 -11.69 -0.96
N VAL A 76 -4.62 -12.47 -1.48
CA VAL A 76 -4.58 -13.93 -1.33
C VAL A 76 -4.47 -14.34 0.13
N PHE A 77 -3.58 -13.70 0.90
CA PHE A 77 -3.45 -13.99 2.33
C PHE A 77 -4.68 -13.55 3.14
N ALA A 78 -5.29 -12.41 2.81
CA ALA A 78 -6.55 -11.98 3.42
C ALA A 78 -7.65 -13.04 3.18
N GLY A 79 -7.83 -13.47 1.93
CA GLY A 79 -8.78 -14.51 1.56
C GLY A 79 -8.54 -15.86 2.25
N LEU A 80 -7.28 -16.30 2.31
CA LEU A 80 -6.90 -17.53 3.00
C LEU A 80 -7.12 -17.43 4.51
N GLY A 81 -6.77 -16.30 5.11
CA GLY A 81 -6.96 -16.03 6.54
C GLY A 81 -8.44 -16.02 6.93
N SER A 82 -9.31 -15.46 6.09
CA SER A 82 -10.77 -15.50 6.29
C SER A 82 -11.36 -16.88 6.06
N ALA A 83 -10.87 -17.64 5.08
CA ALA A 83 -11.33 -19.02 4.84
C ALA A 83 -10.94 -20.00 5.96
N THR A 84 -9.79 -19.78 6.59
CA THR A 84 -9.29 -20.60 7.71
C THR A 84 -9.78 -20.12 9.08
N GLY A 85 -10.42 -18.96 9.16
CA GLY A 85 -10.81 -18.32 10.43
C GLY A 85 -9.63 -17.76 11.23
N ALA A 86 -8.44 -17.68 10.62
CA ALA A 86 -7.25 -17.13 11.25
C ALA A 86 -7.29 -15.60 11.40
N LEU A 87 -8.07 -14.91 10.55
CA LEU A 87 -8.24 -13.46 10.59
C LEU A 87 -9.64 -13.08 11.10
N PRO A 88 -9.73 -12.26 12.16
CA PRO A 88 -10.97 -11.60 12.54
C PRO A 88 -11.49 -10.70 11.40
N PRO A 89 -12.82 -10.50 11.28
CA PRO A 89 -13.40 -9.68 10.21
C PRO A 89 -12.85 -8.26 10.13
N SER A 90 -12.50 -7.65 11.27
CA SER A 90 -11.90 -6.32 11.33
C SER A 90 -10.51 -6.27 10.69
N ILE A 91 -9.69 -7.32 10.84
CA ILE A 91 -8.35 -7.40 10.26
C ILE A 91 -8.41 -7.72 8.77
N ASP A 92 -9.33 -8.59 8.36
CA ASP A 92 -9.54 -8.92 6.94
C ASP A 92 -9.85 -7.65 6.13
N VAL A 93 -10.86 -6.90 6.58
CA VAL A 93 -11.26 -5.65 5.94
C VAL A 93 -10.16 -4.59 6.01
N ALA A 94 -9.39 -4.53 7.10
CA ALA A 94 -8.26 -3.64 7.23
C ALA A 94 -7.13 -3.95 6.22
N ILE A 95 -6.83 -5.24 5.97
CA ILE A 95 -5.83 -5.65 4.98
C ILE A 95 -6.31 -5.30 3.57
N VAL A 96 -7.56 -5.64 3.23
CA VAL A 96 -8.15 -5.31 1.93
C VAL A 96 -8.10 -3.80 1.69
N LEU A 97 -8.52 -3.00 2.67
CA LEU A 97 -8.46 -1.54 2.58
C LEU A 97 -7.03 -1.03 2.41
N MET A 98 -6.06 -1.57 3.16
CA MET A 98 -4.65 -1.20 3.03
C MET A 98 -4.10 -1.48 1.63
N VAL A 99 -4.43 -2.65 1.05
CA VAL A 99 -3.99 -3.02 -0.30
C VAL A 99 -4.54 -2.05 -1.33
N ILE A 100 -5.84 -1.75 -1.27
CA ILE A 100 -6.48 -0.79 -2.18
C ILE A 100 -5.88 0.61 -1.99
N ALA A 101 -5.82 1.11 -0.75
CA ALA A 101 -5.33 2.45 -0.44
C ALA A 101 -3.89 2.67 -0.91
N THR A 102 -2.97 1.75 -0.59
CA THR A 102 -1.56 1.85 -1.00
C THR A 102 -1.38 1.75 -2.51
N THR A 103 -2.21 0.97 -3.21
CA THR A 103 -2.21 0.88 -4.68
C THR A 103 -2.66 2.19 -5.33
N PHE A 104 -3.72 2.81 -4.82
CA PHE A 104 -4.21 4.09 -5.36
C PHE A 104 -3.30 5.27 -5.00
N LEU A 105 -2.64 5.23 -3.83
CA LEU A 105 -1.79 6.32 -3.36
C LEU A 105 -0.40 6.32 -4.02
N SER A 106 0.06 5.17 -4.52
CA SER A 106 1.40 5.08 -5.10
C SER A 106 1.60 5.89 -6.39
N PRO A 107 0.73 5.86 -7.42
CA PRO A 107 0.90 6.68 -8.62
C PRO A 107 1.06 8.18 -8.36
N PRO A 108 0.23 8.84 -7.51
CA PRO A 108 0.44 10.26 -7.19
C PRO A 108 1.71 10.49 -6.35
N LEU A 109 2.04 9.60 -5.40
CA LEU A 109 3.29 9.70 -4.63
C LEU A 109 4.52 9.60 -5.53
N LEU A 110 4.51 8.67 -6.49
CA LEU A 110 5.57 8.50 -7.47
C LEU A 110 5.74 9.75 -8.33
N ARG A 111 4.64 10.32 -8.85
CA ARG A 111 4.70 11.56 -9.65
C ARG A 111 5.38 12.69 -8.88
N LEU A 112 5.00 12.92 -7.62
CA LEU A 112 5.61 13.96 -6.78
C LEU A 112 7.11 13.75 -6.57
N VAL A 113 7.52 12.50 -6.36
CA VAL A 113 8.93 12.15 -6.15
C VAL A 113 9.75 12.30 -7.43
N PHE A 114 9.18 12.01 -8.59
CA PHE A 114 9.85 12.19 -9.88
C PHE A 114 9.95 13.67 -10.28
N ASP A 115 8.89 14.47 -10.11
CA ASP A 115 8.92 15.94 -10.30
C ASP A 115 9.99 16.60 -9.41
N THR A 116 10.17 16.10 -8.18
CA THR A 116 11.18 16.63 -7.26
C THR A 116 12.61 16.23 -7.66
N SER A 117 12.78 15.14 -8.44
CA SER A 117 14.10 14.64 -8.85
C SER A 117 14.63 15.19 -10.18
N GLU A 118 13.85 15.99 -10.90
CA GLU A 118 14.31 16.72 -12.10
C GLU A 118 15.15 17.99 -11.78
N SER A 119 15.64 18.17 -10.55
CA SER A 119 16.65 19.20 -10.24
C SER A 119 17.95 18.56 -9.73
N PRO A 120 18.76 18.02 -10.65
CA PRO A 120 20.16 18.45 -10.68
C PRO A 120 20.78 18.42 -12.11
N SER A 121 20.57 19.49 -12.89
CA SER A 121 21.42 19.78 -14.07
C SER A 121 21.42 21.24 -14.57
N GLU A 122 21.01 22.21 -13.75
CA GLU A 122 21.59 23.56 -13.84
C GLU A 122 22.91 23.54 -13.06
N LEU A 123 23.98 24.15 -13.63
CA LEU A 123 25.37 24.26 -13.13
C LEU A 123 26.48 23.44 -13.84
N VAL A 124 26.27 22.93 -15.05
CA VAL A 124 27.40 22.68 -15.99
C VAL A 124 27.10 23.34 -17.34
N GLN A 125 26.83 24.65 -17.31
CA GLN A 125 26.99 25.57 -18.43
C GLN A 125 27.59 26.85 -17.85
N SER A 126 28.89 26.79 -17.56
CA SER A 126 29.82 27.93 -17.45
C SER A 126 31.19 27.36 -17.12
N ASP A 127 31.89 26.92 -18.16
CA ASP A 127 33.33 27.16 -18.42
C ASP A 127 33.84 26.22 -19.53
#